data_AF-A0ABD8A6K4-F1
#
_entry.id   AF-A0ABD8A6K4-F1
#
_cell.length_a   1.000
_cell.length_b   1.000
_cell.length_c   1.000
_cell.angle_alpha   90.00
_cell.angle_beta   90.00
_cell.angle_gamma   90.00
#
_symmetry.space_group_name_H-M   'P 1'
#
loop_
_entity.id
_entity.type
_entity.pdbx_description
1 polymer ?
#
loop_
_entity_poly.entity_id
_entity_poly.type
_entity_poly.pdbx_seq_one_letter_code
_entity_poly.pdbx_strand_id
1 'polypeptide(L)'
;MRSPEEEAALIVEALFEDYGTGGITRGECRGVDGREAILEMKEAGFPGWQELEWAGFHVKFLVQKMCREKLNGEVQVYDLDKKRHLVRGDYVWDTRFHVYDKSDQIPLGDVKGYSDLVEKHGGIGLLVVDVAVSTDKNGDFRRWHEELKGGSSEYSMERERDGRPPRERKTEYLILGVYAYFFTLDDLNKGVMEGWTDDDFQRTMRNANGERRKSKYRLKSREIPDEHLLLVKNFNVDPEEFEEQFPGNT
;
A
#
# COMPACT_ATOMS: atom_id res chain seq x y z
N MET A 1 -5.31 -17.49 20.06
CA MET A 1 -4.54 -17.12 18.87
C MET A 1 -5.53 -17.10 17.74
N ARG A 2 -5.72 -15.94 17.13
CA ARG A 2 -6.60 -15.77 15.97
C ARG A 2 -6.00 -16.52 14.78
N SER A 3 -6.82 -16.88 13.80
CA SER A 3 -6.30 -17.23 12.48
C SER A 3 -5.78 -15.97 11.76
N PRO A 4 -4.93 -16.11 10.72
CA PRO A 4 -4.57 -14.98 9.86
C PRO A 4 -5.79 -14.27 9.27
N GLU A 5 -6.84 -15.01 8.90
CA GLU A 5 -8.08 -14.48 8.34
C GLU A 5 -8.86 -13.64 9.36
N GLU A 6 -9.00 -14.12 10.60
CA GLU A 6 -9.68 -13.38 11.68
C GLU A 6 -8.94 -12.07 12.01
N GLU A 7 -7.60 -12.08 12.00
CA GLU A 7 -6.81 -10.87 12.24
C GLU A 7 -6.83 -9.90 11.06
N ALA A 8 -6.83 -10.40 9.82
CA ALA A 8 -7.05 -9.58 8.63
C ALA A 8 -8.40 -8.87 8.70
N ALA A 9 -9.46 -9.60 9.00
CA ALA A 9 -10.82 -9.07 9.11
C ALA A 9 -10.87 -7.95 10.15
N LEU A 10 -10.26 -8.15 11.33
CA LEU A 10 -10.20 -7.12 12.37
C LEU A 10 -9.55 -5.81 11.87
N ILE A 11 -8.42 -5.90 11.17
CA ILE A 11 -7.71 -4.72 10.64
C ILE A 11 -8.53 -4.04 9.54
N VAL A 12 -9.10 -4.84 8.63
CA VAL A 12 -9.85 -4.35 7.48
C VAL A 12 -11.17 -3.71 7.89
N GLU A 13 -11.89 -4.27 8.87
CA GLU A 13 -13.12 -3.66 9.40
C GLU A 13 -12.85 -2.32 10.07
N ALA A 14 -11.75 -2.19 10.83
CA ALA A 14 -11.40 -0.91 11.44
C ALA A 14 -11.18 0.21 10.40
N LEU A 15 -10.59 -0.14 9.24
CA LEU A 15 -10.44 0.77 8.10
C LEU A 15 -11.79 1.00 7.39
N PHE A 16 -12.61 -0.04 7.22
CA PHE A 16 -13.91 0.03 6.56
C PHE A 16 -14.87 0.98 7.27
N GLU A 17 -14.90 0.99 8.60
CA GLU A 17 -15.77 1.88 9.37
C GLU A 17 -15.65 3.38 9.01
N ASP A 18 -14.46 3.82 8.58
CA ASP A 18 -14.20 5.25 8.28
C ASP A 18 -14.20 5.56 6.77
N TYR A 19 -13.92 4.56 5.93
CA TYR A 19 -13.66 4.74 4.49
C TYR A 19 -14.52 3.85 3.58
N GLY A 20 -15.28 2.92 4.12
CA GLY A 20 -16.09 1.96 3.37
C GLY A 20 -17.58 2.27 3.43
N THR A 21 -18.25 2.08 2.31
CA THR A 21 -19.73 2.13 2.20
C THR A 21 -20.31 0.80 1.73
N GLY A 22 -19.45 -0.16 1.37
CA GLY A 22 -19.82 -1.38 0.67
C GLY A 22 -20.40 -1.13 -0.71
N GLY A 23 -20.12 0.04 -1.31
CA GLY A 23 -20.78 0.50 -2.55
C GLY A 23 -22.18 1.07 -2.36
N ILE A 24 -22.78 0.93 -1.18
CA ILE A 24 -24.14 1.39 -0.90
C ILE A 24 -24.09 2.87 -0.49
N THR A 25 -24.23 3.77 -1.45
CA THR A 25 -24.13 5.21 -1.18
C THR A 25 -25.51 5.90 -1.17
N ARG A 26 -25.94 6.33 0.03
CA ARG A 26 -26.90 7.44 0.21
C ARG A 26 -26.15 8.65 0.78
N GLY A 27 -25.08 9.08 0.12
CA GLY A 27 -24.17 10.13 0.60
C GLY A 27 -22.82 10.13 -0.12
N GLU A 28 -21.91 11.02 0.28
CA GLU A 28 -20.56 11.10 -0.31
C GLU A 28 -19.68 9.91 0.12
N CYS A 29 -19.10 9.25 -0.87
CA CYS A 29 -18.05 8.27 -0.68
C CYS A 29 -16.77 9.00 -0.24
N ARG A 30 -16.19 8.63 0.91
CA ARG A 30 -15.02 9.33 1.46
C ARG A 30 -13.74 8.97 0.70
N GLY A 31 -13.42 9.78 -0.31
CA GLY A 31 -12.08 9.86 -0.87
C GLY A 31 -11.09 10.50 0.11
N VAL A 32 -9.80 10.27 -0.14
CA VAL A 32 -8.70 10.90 0.58
C VAL A 32 -8.12 12.02 -0.26
N ASP A 33 -8.25 13.26 0.20
CA ASP A 33 -7.56 14.42 -0.39
C ASP A 33 -6.06 14.35 -0.07
N GLY A 34 -5.24 14.53 -1.09
CA GLY A 34 -3.79 14.39 -0.96
C GLY A 34 -3.11 15.52 -0.20
N ARG A 35 -3.70 16.72 -0.16
CA ARG A 35 -3.14 17.81 0.66
C ARG A 35 -3.39 17.53 2.13
N GLU A 36 -4.62 17.14 2.47
CA GLU A 36 -4.99 16.75 3.83
C GLU A 36 -4.14 15.57 4.32
N ALA A 37 -4.04 14.50 3.53
CA ALA A 37 -3.22 13.33 3.84
C ALA A 37 -1.73 13.66 4.08
N ILE A 38 -1.15 14.53 3.24
CA ILE A 38 0.25 14.95 3.38
C ILE A 38 0.44 15.79 4.64
N LEU A 39 -0.49 16.71 4.94
CA LEU A 39 -0.45 17.52 6.15
C LEU A 39 -0.63 16.65 7.40
N GLU A 40 -1.56 15.70 7.38
CA GLU A 40 -1.79 14.76 8.48
C GLU A 40 -0.52 13.94 8.78
N MET A 41 0.12 13.36 7.76
CA MET A 41 1.40 12.65 7.95
C MET A 41 2.49 13.58 8.48
N LYS A 42 2.57 14.82 7.96
CA LYS A 42 3.58 15.81 8.40
C LYS A 42 3.39 16.18 9.87
N GLU A 43 2.15 16.47 10.29
CA GLU A 43 1.80 16.83 11.66
C GLU A 43 2.02 15.66 12.64
N ALA A 44 1.73 14.43 12.21
CA ALA A 44 2.00 13.21 12.98
C ALA A 44 3.49 12.82 13.01
N GLY A 45 4.36 13.53 12.27
CA GLY A 45 5.78 13.17 12.14
C GLY A 45 6.02 11.84 11.43
N PHE A 46 5.06 11.37 10.63
CA PHE A 46 5.14 10.14 9.85
C PHE A 46 5.94 10.36 8.56
N PRO A 47 6.86 9.45 8.16
CA PRO A 47 7.69 9.67 6.98
C PRO A 47 6.92 9.56 5.66
N GLY A 48 7.55 9.97 4.56
CA GLY A 48 6.99 9.81 3.22
C GLY A 48 6.10 10.94 2.74
N TRP A 49 5.71 11.89 3.61
CA TRP A 49 4.93 13.07 3.22
C TRP A 49 5.64 13.95 2.17
N GLN A 50 6.97 13.87 2.07
CA GLN A 50 7.77 14.61 1.07
C GLN A 50 7.88 13.87 -0.28
N GLU A 51 7.55 12.59 -0.30
CA GLU A 51 7.77 11.71 -1.45
C GLU A 51 6.66 11.83 -2.50
N LEU A 52 6.98 11.49 -3.76
CA LEU A 52 5.96 11.39 -4.81
C LEU A 52 4.96 10.25 -4.53
N GLU A 53 5.43 9.22 -3.82
CA GLU A 53 4.64 8.05 -3.42
C GLU A 53 3.93 8.26 -2.08
N TRP A 54 3.63 9.51 -1.72
CA TRP A 54 2.95 9.86 -0.46
C TRP A 54 1.72 8.99 -0.19
N ALA A 55 0.93 8.66 -1.22
CA ALA A 55 -0.29 7.86 -1.08
C ALA A 55 0.00 6.45 -0.54
N GLY A 56 1.12 5.85 -0.95
CA GLY A 56 1.55 4.55 -0.43
C GLY A 56 2.00 4.59 1.03
N PHE A 57 2.63 5.70 1.45
CA PHE A 57 2.92 5.94 2.86
C PHE A 57 1.65 6.24 3.66
N HIS A 58 0.73 7.00 3.08
CA HIS A 58 -0.49 7.40 3.75
C HIS A 58 -1.40 6.21 4.08
N VAL A 59 -1.58 5.26 3.17
CA VAL A 59 -2.37 4.05 3.49
C VAL A 59 -1.74 3.22 4.62
N LYS A 60 -0.41 3.14 4.69
CA LYS A 60 0.29 2.52 5.83
C LYS A 60 0.04 3.29 7.13
N PHE A 61 0.10 4.62 7.06
CA PHE A 61 -0.21 5.50 8.19
C PHE A 61 -1.66 5.31 8.67
N LEU A 62 -2.63 5.26 7.75
CA LEU A 62 -4.05 5.03 8.06
C LEU A 62 -4.26 3.70 8.77
N VAL A 63 -3.71 2.59 8.25
CA VAL A 63 -3.84 1.28 8.92
C VAL A 63 -3.25 1.31 10.32
N GLN A 64 -2.06 1.91 10.49
CA GLN A 64 -1.48 2.07 11.82
C GLN A 64 -2.32 2.95 12.75
N LYS A 65 -2.93 4.02 12.23
CA LYS A 65 -3.82 4.90 12.98
C LYS A 65 -5.07 4.16 13.43
N MET A 66 -5.75 3.45 12.53
CA MET A 66 -6.93 2.64 12.84
C MET A 66 -6.61 1.56 13.87
N CYS A 67 -5.47 0.87 13.75
CA CYS A 67 -5.04 -0.10 14.75
C CYS A 67 -4.87 0.54 16.15
N ARG A 68 -4.30 1.74 16.23
CA ARG A 68 -4.14 2.46 17.51
C ARG A 68 -5.46 2.93 18.10
N GLU A 69 -6.35 3.44 17.27
CA GLU A 69 -7.58 4.12 17.71
C GLU A 69 -8.72 3.15 17.98
N LYS A 70 -8.81 2.04 17.23
CA LYS A 70 -9.98 1.16 17.22
C LYS A 70 -9.74 -0.24 17.76
N LEU A 71 -8.50 -0.74 17.69
CA LEU A 71 -8.21 -2.15 18.01
C LEU A 71 -7.70 -2.37 19.43
N ASN A 72 -7.76 -1.36 20.31
CA ASN A 72 -7.49 -1.49 21.76
C ASN A 72 -6.21 -2.27 22.13
N GLY A 73 -5.18 -2.22 21.29
CA GLY A 73 -3.91 -2.93 21.48
C GLY A 73 -3.88 -4.38 21.02
N GLU A 74 -4.97 -4.90 20.43
CA GLU A 74 -5.04 -6.24 19.83
C GLU A 74 -4.13 -6.38 18.60
N VAL A 75 -3.97 -5.29 17.84
CA VAL A 75 -3.02 -5.14 16.75
C VAL A 75 -2.28 -3.81 16.96
N GLN A 76 -0.95 -3.85 16.96
CA GLN A 76 -0.11 -2.70 17.31
C GLN A 76 0.86 -2.36 16.19
N VAL A 77 1.37 -1.13 16.19
CA VAL A 77 2.45 -0.74 15.29
C VAL A 77 3.66 -1.64 15.50
N TYR A 78 4.18 -2.22 14.41
CA TYR A 78 5.36 -3.06 14.43
C TYR A 78 6.43 -2.48 13.54
N ASP A 79 7.28 -1.64 14.12
CA ASP A 79 8.25 -0.88 13.34
C ASP A 79 9.69 -1.29 13.69
N LEU A 80 10.16 -2.38 13.06
CA LEU A 80 11.49 -2.94 13.30
C LEU A 80 12.62 -1.95 12.94
N ASP A 81 12.44 -1.16 11.88
CA ASP A 81 13.50 -0.29 11.33
C ASP A 81 12.99 1.06 10.78
N LYS A 82 11.74 1.48 11.07
CA LYS A 82 11.12 2.72 10.54
C LYS A 82 10.98 2.80 9.03
N LYS A 83 11.09 1.67 8.32
CA LYS A 83 11.10 1.61 6.84
C LYS A 83 9.89 0.91 6.24
N ARG A 84 9.27 -0.02 6.97
CA ARG A 84 8.20 -0.87 6.44
C ARG A 84 6.81 -0.46 6.92
N HIS A 85 6.73 0.19 8.09
CA HIS A 85 5.48 0.66 8.70
C HIS A 85 4.45 -0.46 8.79
N LEU A 86 4.81 -1.52 9.52
CA LEU A 86 3.98 -2.71 9.68
C LEU A 86 3.05 -2.55 10.89
N VAL A 87 2.06 -3.43 10.99
CA VAL A 87 1.31 -3.69 12.22
C VAL A 87 1.42 -5.16 12.59
N ARG A 88 1.14 -5.49 13.84
CA ARG A 88 1.24 -6.85 14.35
C ARG A 88 0.24 -7.13 15.47
N GLY A 89 -0.52 -8.20 15.34
CA GLY A 89 -1.20 -8.88 16.44
C GLY A 89 -0.50 -10.21 16.72
N ASP A 90 -1.19 -11.32 16.44
CA ASP A 90 -0.59 -12.66 16.38
C ASP A 90 0.34 -12.78 15.16
N TYR A 91 0.02 -12.10 14.04
CA TYR A 91 0.78 -12.11 12.80
C TYR A 91 1.29 -10.72 12.43
N VAL A 92 2.32 -10.65 11.57
CA VAL A 92 2.84 -9.39 11.03
C VAL A 92 2.12 -9.05 9.74
N TRP A 93 1.68 -7.80 9.58
CA TRP A 93 0.95 -7.32 8.40
C TRP A 93 1.67 -6.17 7.71
N ASP A 94 1.81 -6.27 6.39
CA ASP A 94 2.35 -5.21 5.53
C ASP A 94 1.27 -4.70 4.57
N THR A 95 0.89 -3.43 4.74
CA THR A 95 -0.08 -2.78 3.87
C THR A 95 0.56 -2.26 2.58
N ARG A 96 -0.08 -2.54 1.44
CA ARG A 96 0.35 -2.15 0.11
C ARG A 96 -0.73 -1.35 -0.61
N PHE A 97 -0.34 -0.20 -1.12
CA PHE A 97 -1.18 0.62 -1.99
C PHE A 97 -1.08 0.12 -3.42
N HIS A 98 -2.22 -0.14 -4.05
CA HIS A 98 -2.31 -0.64 -5.41
C HIS A 98 -3.35 0.14 -6.21
N VAL A 99 -3.01 0.52 -7.44
CA VAL A 99 -3.91 1.29 -8.32
C VAL A 99 -4.58 0.31 -9.27
N TYR A 100 -5.88 0.09 -9.09
CA TYR A 100 -6.68 -1.00 -9.67
C TYR A 100 -6.49 -1.19 -11.20
N ASP A 101 -6.32 -0.09 -11.95
CA ASP A 101 -6.30 -0.10 -13.41
C ASP A 101 -4.92 0.11 -14.04
N LYS A 102 -3.87 0.34 -13.26
CA LYS A 102 -2.55 0.75 -13.80
C LYS A 102 -1.53 -0.38 -13.90
N SER A 103 -1.62 -1.39 -13.06
CA SER A 103 -0.61 -2.44 -12.93
C SER A 103 -1.23 -3.63 -12.22
N ASP A 104 -0.73 -4.84 -12.49
CA ASP A 104 -0.94 -6.03 -11.66
C ASP A 104 0.24 -6.28 -10.71
N GLN A 105 1.30 -5.47 -10.84
CA GLN A 105 2.53 -5.62 -10.09
C GLN A 105 2.46 -4.89 -8.75
N ILE A 106 2.74 -5.60 -7.66
CA ILE A 106 2.79 -5.05 -6.29
C ILE A 106 4.21 -5.21 -5.73
N PRO A 107 5.05 -4.15 -5.78
CA PRO A 107 6.37 -4.18 -5.18
C PRO A 107 6.28 -4.32 -3.65
N LEU A 108 7.06 -5.26 -3.11
CA LEU A 108 7.16 -5.51 -1.69
C LEU A 108 8.44 -4.84 -1.10
N GLY A 109 9.18 -5.58 -0.29
CA GLY A 109 10.44 -5.18 0.31
C GLY A 109 11.66 -5.71 -0.43
N ASP A 110 12.86 -5.31 -0.01
CA ASP A 110 14.09 -5.97 -0.46
C ASP A 110 14.06 -7.46 -0.09
N VAL A 111 14.52 -8.32 -1.00
CA VAL A 111 14.38 -9.78 -0.86
C VAL A 111 14.90 -10.26 0.49
N LYS A 112 16.17 -9.96 0.80
CA LYS A 112 16.79 -10.42 2.05
C LYS A 112 15.99 -9.96 3.28
N GLY A 113 15.75 -8.66 3.42
CA GLY A 113 15.07 -8.14 4.60
C GLY A 113 13.60 -8.55 4.69
N TYR A 114 12.99 -8.97 3.59
CA TYR A 114 11.63 -9.51 3.58
C TYR A 114 11.62 -11.00 3.94
N SER A 115 12.51 -11.81 3.36
CA SER A 115 12.66 -13.23 3.71
C SER A 115 13.01 -13.41 5.19
N ASP A 116 13.96 -12.63 5.71
CA ASP A 116 14.35 -12.67 7.14
C ASP A 116 13.13 -12.35 8.05
N LEU A 117 12.27 -11.42 7.64
CA LEU A 117 11.07 -11.04 8.38
C LEU A 117 10.04 -12.18 8.37
N VAL A 118 9.76 -12.75 7.20
CA VAL A 118 8.79 -13.83 7.03
C VAL A 118 9.22 -15.06 7.81
N GLU A 119 10.49 -15.47 7.69
CA GLU A 119 11.05 -16.61 8.41
C GLU A 119 10.96 -16.42 9.93
N LYS A 120 11.37 -15.24 10.42
CA LYS A 120 11.35 -14.91 11.86
C LYS A 120 9.95 -15.01 12.47
N HIS A 121 8.91 -14.69 11.69
CA HIS A 121 7.52 -14.65 12.17
C HIS A 121 6.69 -15.85 11.73
N GLY A 122 7.27 -16.80 11.00
CA GLY A 122 6.56 -17.96 10.45
C GLY A 122 5.60 -17.62 9.30
N GLY A 123 5.58 -16.37 8.85
CA GLY A 123 4.68 -15.87 7.81
C GLY A 123 4.50 -14.36 7.85
N ILE A 124 3.86 -13.82 6.82
CA ILE A 124 3.47 -12.42 6.74
C ILE A 124 2.09 -12.28 6.07
N GLY A 125 1.26 -11.44 6.68
CA GLY A 125 0.02 -10.98 6.08
C GLY A 125 0.26 -9.79 5.16
N LEU A 126 -0.43 -9.75 4.03
CA LEU A 126 -0.43 -8.61 3.10
C LEU A 126 -1.83 -8.04 2.98
N LEU A 127 -1.96 -6.73 3.22
CA LEU A 127 -3.20 -6.00 2.96
C LEU A 127 -3.00 -5.17 1.70
N VAL A 128 -3.47 -5.68 0.57
CA VAL A 128 -3.44 -4.96 -0.71
C VAL A 128 -4.69 -4.08 -0.77
N VAL A 129 -4.48 -2.77 -0.64
CA VAL A 129 -5.52 -1.75 -0.70
C VAL A 129 -5.60 -1.26 -2.14
N ASP A 130 -6.62 -1.73 -2.83
CA ASP A 130 -6.94 -1.33 -4.20
C ASP A 130 -7.63 0.03 -4.19
N VAL A 131 -7.14 0.94 -5.04
CA VAL A 131 -7.62 2.30 -5.10
C VAL A 131 -7.86 2.80 -6.53
N ALA A 132 -8.78 3.75 -6.65
CA ALA A 132 -8.84 4.70 -7.77
C ALA A 132 -8.07 5.98 -7.38
N VAL A 133 -7.45 6.66 -8.36
CA VAL A 133 -6.65 7.87 -8.11
C VAL A 133 -6.96 8.96 -9.12
N SER A 134 -6.95 10.23 -8.67
CA SER A 134 -6.86 11.37 -9.58
C SER A 134 -5.46 11.97 -9.58
N THR A 135 -5.12 12.67 -10.66
CA THR A 135 -3.76 13.16 -10.89
C THR A 135 -3.71 14.63 -11.25
N ASP A 136 -2.59 15.26 -10.89
CA ASP A 136 -2.35 16.69 -11.02
C ASP A 136 -2.25 17.11 -12.48
N LYS A 137 -3.34 17.66 -13.02
CA LYS A 137 -3.42 18.03 -14.44
C LYS A 137 -2.80 19.40 -14.75
N ASN A 138 -2.82 20.33 -13.81
CA ASN A 138 -2.37 21.72 -14.01
C ASN A 138 -1.08 22.07 -13.24
N GLY A 139 -0.55 21.14 -12.43
CA GLY A 139 0.67 21.32 -11.68
C GLY A 139 0.48 22.06 -10.35
N ASP A 140 -0.75 22.37 -9.94
CA ASP A 140 -1.01 23.14 -8.72
C ASP A 140 -0.62 22.33 -7.48
N PHE A 141 -0.95 21.04 -7.49
CA PHE A 141 -0.57 20.14 -6.40
C PHE A 141 0.95 19.99 -6.33
N ARG A 142 1.62 19.87 -7.48
CA ARG A 142 3.08 19.82 -7.57
C ARG A 142 3.75 21.03 -6.92
N ARG A 143 3.32 22.24 -7.30
CA ARG A 143 3.88 23.49 -6.79
C ARG A 143 3.65 23.65 -5.29
N TRP A 144 2.41 23.39 -4.84
CA TRP A 144 2.07 23.40 -3.42
C TRP A 144 2.95 22.42 -2.62
N HIS A 145 3.12 21.19 -3.09
CA HIS A 145 3.92 20.20 -2.39
C HIS A 145 5.42 20.53 -2.40
N GLU A 146 5.94 21.13 -3.47
CA GLU A 146 7.32 21.64 -3.53
C GLU A 146 7.54 22.77 -2.53
N GLU A 147 6.64 23.74 -2.47
CA GLU A 147 6.69 24.82 -1.49
C GLU A 147 6.65 24.28 -0.05
N LEU A 148 5.76 23.32 0.24
CA LEU A 148 5.66 22.67 1.54
C LEU A 148 6.96 21.97 1.99
N LYS A 149 7.75 21.47 1.03
CA LYS A 149 9.03 20.80 1.25
C LYS A 149 10.21 21.76 1.40
N GLY A 150 10.01 23.07 1.14
CA GLY A 150 11.08 24.07 1.12
C GLY A 150 11.72 24.27 -0.26
N GLY A 151 11.05 23.87 -1.34
CA GLY A 151 11.48 24.07 -2.72
C GLY A 151 11.71 22.78 -3.51
N SER A 152 12.07 22.95 -4.78
CA SER A 152 12.41 21.85 -5.69
C SER A 152 13.73 21.18 -5.30
N SER A 153 13.78 19.85 -5.39
CA SER A 153 15.03 19.11 -5.19
C SER A 153 16.00 19.32 -6.37
N GLU A 154 17.30 19.15 -6.14
CA GLU A 154 18.33 19.20 -7.20
C GLU A 154 17.98 18.29 -8.38
N TYR A 155 17.52 17.08 -8.10
CA TYR A 155 17.05 16.13 -9.11
C TYR A 155 15.89 16.68 -9.96
N SER A 156 14.95 17.39 -9.34
CA SER A 156 13.81 17.97 -10.06
C SER A 156 14.27 19.12 -10.97
N MET A 157 15.18 19.96 -10.48
CA MET A 157 15.78 21.05 -11.26
C MET A 157 16.63 20.51 -12.44
N GLU A 158 17.40 19.45 -12.23
CA GLU A 158 18.18 18.78 -13.29
C GLU A 158 17.26 18.20 -14.36
N ARG A 159 16.19 17.50 -13.98
CA ARG A 159 15.22 16.95 -14.93
C ARG A 159 14.54 18.02 -15.78
N GLU A 160 14.21 19.16 -15.17
CA GLU A 160 13.62 20.30 -15.88
C GLU A 160 14.62 20.94 -16.85
N ARG A 161 15.88 21.09 -16.43
CA ARG A 161 16.98 21.55 -17.30
C ARG A 161 17.21 20.61 -18.50
N ASP A 162 17.04 19.31 -18.29
CA ASP A 162 17.11 18.28 -19.33
C ASP A 162 15.85 18.22 -20.23
N GLY A 163 14.86 19.10 -20.02
CA GLY A 163 13.61 19.13 -20.79
C GLY A 163 12.72 17.89 -20.56
N ARG A 164 12.95 17.12 -19.50
CA ARG A 164 12.16 15.92 -19.20
C ARG A 164 10.84 16.34 -18.55
N PRO A 165 9.70 15.77 -18.97
CA PRO A 165 8.42 16.14 -18.40
C PRO A 165 8.38 15.85 -16.89
N PRO A 166 7.73 16.73 -16.10
CA PRO A 166 7.46 16.49 -14.69
C PRO A 166 6.74 15.16 -14.50
N ARG A 167 7.01 14.48 -13.39
CA ARG A 167 6.26 13.26 -13.05
C ARG A 167 4.83 13.63 -12.68
N GLU A 168 3.88 12.84 -13.17
CA GLU A 168 2.50 12.88 -12.73
C GLU A 168 2.43 12.67 -11.20
N ARG A 169 1.65 13.51 -10.50
CA ARG A 169 1.44 13.40 -9.05
C ARG A 169 0.00 13.01 -8.78
N LYS A 170 -0.20 12.09 -7.84
CA LYS A 170 -1.53 11.74 -7.33
C LYS A 170 -2.03 12.87 -6.44
N THR A 171 -3.26 13.32 -6.64
CA THR A 171 -3.88 14.42 -5.88
C THR A 171 -4.87 13.93 -4.85
N GLU A 172 -5.44 12.75 -5.07
CA GLU A 172 -6.44 12.10 -4.22
C GLU A 172 -6.46 10.60 -4.54
N TYR A 173 -7.04 9.81 -3.64
CA TYR A 173 -7.38 8.44 -3.94
C TYR A 173 -8.66 7.99 -3.21
N LEU A 174 -9.34 7.00 -3.78
CA LEU A 174 -10.50 6.35 -3.19
C LEU A 174 -10.22 4.87 -3.01
N ILE A 175 -10.49 4.31 -1.82
CA ILE A 175 -10.35 2.87 -1.57
C ILE A 175 -11.52 2.13 -2.22
N LEU A 176 -11.21 1.22 -3.13
CA LEU A 176 -12.20 0.40 -3.84
C LEU A 176 -12.45 -0.90 -3.09
N GLY A 177 -11.38 -1.56 -2.65
CA GLY A 177 -11.45 -2.78 -1.87
C GLY A 177 -10.12 -3.12 -1.22
N VAL A 178 -10.15 -4.14 -0.36
CA VAL A 178 -8.94 -4.68 0.29
C VAL A 178 -8.89 -6.18 0.09
N TYR A 179 -7.75 -6.67 -0.39
CA TYR A 179 -7.42 -8.09 -0.50
C TYR A 179 -6.41 -8.43 0.58
N ALA A 180 -6.76 -9.37 1.45
CA ALA A 180 -5.82 -9.87 2.45
C ALA A 180 -5.26 -11.22 2.02
N TYR A 181 -3.94 -11.34 2.04
CA TYR A 181 -3.23 -12.58 1.76
C TYR A 181 -2.35 -12.96 2.94
N PHE A 182 -1.94 -14.22 3.00
CA PHE A 182 -0.91 -14.69 3.92
C PHE A 182 0.10 -15.59 3.23
N PHE A 183 1.38 -15.33 3.49
CA PHE A 183 2.49 -16.05 2.86
C PHE A 183 3.53 -16.48 3.89
N THR A 184 3.91 -17.75 3.84
CA THR A 184 5.14 -18.26 4.44
C THR A 184 6.33 -18.01 3.52
N LEU A 185 7.55 -18.32 4.00
CA LEU A 185 8.74 -18.22 3.15
C LEU A 185 8.71 -19.25 2.01
N ASP A 186 8.18 -20.44 2.28
CA ASP A 186 8.02 -21.50 1.28
C ASP A 186 7.04 -21.07 0.19
N ASP A 187 5.95 -20.40 0.56
CA ASP A 187 4.99 -19.84 -0.42
C ASP A 187 5.67 -18.81 -1.33
N LEU A 188 6.45 -17.88 -0.78
CA LEU A 188 7.17 -16.89 -1.59
C LEU A 188 8.18 -17.55 -2.53
N ASN A 189 8.91 -18.56 -2.06
CA ASN A 189 9.86 -19.31 -2.90
C ASN A 189 9.16 -20.10 -4.01
N LYS A 190 8.05 -20.77 -3.67
CA LYS A 190 7.17 -21.46 -4.62
C LYS A 190 6.67 -20.48 -5.68
N GLY A 191 6.23 -19.28 -5.26
CA GLY A 191 5.77 -18.27 -6.19
C GLY A 191 6.81 -17.69 -7.11
N VAL A 192 8.09 -17.65 -6.71
CA VAL A 192 9.19 -17.31 -7.64
C VAL A 192 9.34 -18.39 -8.71
N MET A 193 9.23 -19.66 -8.33
CA MET A 193 9.33 -20.78 -9.27
C MET A 193 8.11 -20.87 -10.21
N GLU A 194 6.92 -20.60 -9.69
CA GLU A 194 5.65 -20.66 -10.43
C GLU A 194 5.34 -19.37 -11.21
N GLY A 195 6.00 -18.26 -10.85
CA GLY A 195 5.98 -17.00 -11.60
C GLY A 195 4.99 -15.96 -11.10
N TRP A 196 4.22 -16.20 -10.04
CA TRP A 196 3.29 -15.22 -9.46
C TRP A 196 3.96 -14.20 -8.52
N THR A 197 5.24 -14.40 -8.21
CA THR A 197 6.14 -13.37 -7.65
C THR A 197 7.51 -13.44 -8.33
N ASP A 198 8.29 -12.37 -8.24
CA ASP A 198 9.72 -12.37 -8.60
C ASP A 198 10.56 -11.76 -7.47
N ASP A 199 11.86 -12.10 -7.44
CA ASP A 199 12.83 -11.65 -6.44
C ASP A 199 13.94 -10.76 -7.07
N ASP A 200 13.76 -10.35 -8.32
CA ASP A 200 14.77 -9.63 -9.10
C ASP A 200 14.33 -8.22 -9.54
N PHE A 201 13.13 -7.78 -9.13
CA PHE A 201 12.66 -6.42 -9.38
C PHE A 201 13.67 -5.37 -8.90
N GLN A 202 13.98 -4.41 -9.79
CA GLN A 202 14.97 -3.34 -9.62
C GLN A 202 16.44 -3.77 -9.52
N ARG A 203 16.79 -5.05 -9.71
CA ARG A 203 18.18 -5.55 -9.64
C ARG A 203 19.16 -4.81 -10.57
N THR A 204 18.69 -4.33 -11.73
CA THR A 204 19.50 -3.61 -12.72
C THR A 204 19.46 -2.07 -12.54
N MET A 205 18.68 -1.56 -11.58
CA MET A 205 18.48 -0.13 -11.37
C MET A 205 19.51 0.47 -10.39
N ARG A 206 19.67 1.79 -10.42
CA ARG A 206 20.56 2.55 -9.52
C ARG A 206 19.80 3.60 -8.70
N ASN A 207 20.32 3.89 -7.52
CA ASN A 207 19.91 5.00 -6.67
C ASN A 207 20.42 6.33 -7.22
N ALA A 208 19.89 7.45 -6.71
CA ALA A 208 20.32 8.79 -7.09
C ALA A 208 21.82 9.04 -6.80
N ASN A 209 22.38 8.33 -5.81
CA ASN A 209 23.81 8.34 -5.48
C ASN A 209 24.66 7.40 -6.37
N GLY A 210 24.07 6.76 -7.39
CA GLY A 210 24.76 5.85 -8.31
C GLY A 210 24.93 4.40 -7.83
N GLU A 211 24.62 4.09 -6.57
CA GLU A 211 24.70 2.73 -6.04
C GLU A 211 23.65 1.80 -6.66
N ARG A 212 23.94 0.49 -6.74
CA ARG A 212 22.96 -0.50 -7.20
C ARG A 212 21.81 -0.60 -6.20
N ARG A 213 20.57 -0.68 -6.71
CA ARG A 213 19.42 -0.98 -5.86
C ARG A 213 19.45 -2.45 -5.44
N LYS A 214 19.03 -2.71 -4.20
CA LYS A 214 18.71 -4.07 -3.76
C LYS A 214 17.50 -4.57 -4.57
N SER A 215 17.52 -5.83 -4.97
CA SER A 215 16.34 -6.44 -5.57
C SER A 215 15.23 -6.54 -4.53
N LYS A 216 13.99 -6.51 -5.02
CA LYS A 216 12.79 -6.57 -4.20
C LYS A 216 11.91 -7.71 -4.65
N TYR A 217 11.12 -8.25 -3.73
CA TYR A 217 9.98 -9.05 -4.14
C TYR A 217 8.96 -8.18 -4.89
N ARG A 218 8.28 -8.75 -5.87
CA ARG A 218 7.16 -8.13 -6.58
C ARG A 218 6.12 -9.20 -6.90
N LEU A 219 4.93 -9.05 -6.33
CA LEU A 219 3.79 -9.93 -6.63
C LEU A 219 3.14 -9.52 -7.94
N LYS A 220 2.53 -10.49 -8.62
CA LYS A 220 1.62 -10.27 -9.74
C LYS A 220 0.21 -10.63 -9.29
N SER A 221 -0.58 -9.64 -8.90
CA SER A 221 -1.86 -9.81 -8.19
C SER A 221 -2.84 -10.77 -8.87
N ARG A 222 -2.84 -10.81 -10.21
CA ARG A 222 -3.73 -11.68 -11.02
C ARG A 222 -3.26 -13.13 -11.14
N GLU A 223 -2.02 -13.42 -10.74
CA GLU A 223 -1.43 -14.76 -10.83
C GLU A 223 -1.32 -15.42 -9.44
N ILE A 224 -1.63 -14.70 -8.34
CA ILE A 224 -1.57 -15.26 -6.99
C ILE A 224 -2.63 -16.37 -6.85
N PRO A 225 -2.25 -17.59 -6.42
CA PRO A 225 -3.19 -18.66 -6.14
C PRO A 225 -4.20 -18.30 -5.05
N ASP A 226 -5.48 -18.66 -5.27
CA ASP A 226 -6.58 -18.39 -4.33
C ASP A 226 -6.36 -19.02 -2.94
N GLU A 227 -5.55 -20.09 -2.83
CA GLU A 227 -5.20 -20.72 -1.55
C GLU A 227 -4.48 -19.78 -0.56
N HIS A 228 -3.91 -18.68 -1.05
CA HIS A 228 -3.26 -17.65 -0.23
C HIS A 228 -4.18 -16.48 0.10
N LEU A 229 -5.34 -16.35 -0.56
CA LEU A 229 -6.31 -15.30 -0.32
C LEU A 229 -7.13 -15.63 0.92
N LEU A 230 -7.08 -14.75 1.91
CA LEU A 230 -7.81 -14.90 3.17
C LEU A 230 -9.20 -14.26 3.09
N LEU A 231 -9.27 -13.03 2.58
CA LEU A 231 -10.53 -12.30 2.42
C LEU A 231 -10.40 -11.24 1.33
N VAL A 232 -11.56 -10.89 0.76
CA VAL A 232 -11.75 -9.69 -0.05
C VAL A 232 -12.85 -8.88 0.59
N LYS A 233 -12.62 -7.57 0.79
CA LYS A 233 -13.64 -6.65 1.31
C LYS A 233 -13.94 -5.58 0.28
N ASN A 234 -15.19 -5.51 -0.16
CA ASN A 234 -15.68 -4.36 -0.92
C ASN A 234 -15.71 -3.12 -0.03
N PHE A 235 -15.04 -2.06 -0.44
CA PHE A 235 -15.14 -0.75 0.22
C PHE A 235 -16.15 0.12 -0.49
N ASN A 236 -15.95 0.38 -1.78
CA ASN A 236 -16.72 1.38 -2.51
C ASN A 236 -16.96 1.03 -3.98
N VAL A 237 -16.76 -0.24 -4.37
CA VAL A 237 -17.21 -0.76 -5.66
C VAL A 237 -18.72 -0.98 -5.59
N ASP A 238 -19.44 -0.74 -6.68
CA ASP A 238 -20.88 -1.02 -6.72
C ASP A 238 -21.16 -2.48 -6.29
N PRO A 239 -22.18 -2.75 -5.46
CA PRO A 239 -22.41 -4.09 -4.93
C PRO A 239 -22.65 -5.15 -6.01
N GLU A 240 -23.35 -4.80 -7.10
CA GLU A 240 -23.63 -5.74 -8.20
C GLU A 240 -22.34 -5.99 -9.00
N GLU A 241 -21.59 -4.93 -9.31
CA GLU A 241 -20.27 -5.05 -9.95
C GLU A 241 -19.29 -5.88 -9.12
N PHE A 242 -19.31 -5.72 -7.80
CA PHE A 242 -18.45 -6.47 -6.89
C PHE A 242 -18.81 -7.96 -6.84
N GLU A 243 -20.10 -8.30 -6.74
CA GLU A 243 -20.54 -9.71 -6.76
C GLU A 243 -20.23 -10.38 -8.11
N GLU A 244 -20.34 -9.65 -9.23
CA GLU A 244 -19.92 -10.16 -10.55
C GLU A 244 -18.41 -10.45 -10.61
N GLN A 245 -17.59 -9.58 -10.00
CA GLN A 245 -16.14 -9.75 -9.97
C GLN A 245 -15.68 -10.82 -8.96
N PHE A 246 -16.42 -11.00 -7.85
CA PHE A 246 -16.05 -11.85 -6.72
C PHE A 246 -17.26 -12.65 -6.20
N PRO A 247 -17.77 -13.64 -6.96
CA PRO A 247 -18.97 -14.37 -6.59
C PRO A 247 -18.79 -15.11 -5.25
N GLY A 248 -19.74 -14.92 -4.33
CA GLY A 248 -19.75 -15.56 -3.01
C GLY A 248 -18.88 -14.91 -1.94
N ASN A 249 -18.35 -13.70 -2.18
CA ASN A 249 -17.59 -12.91 -1.21
C ASN A 249 -18.38 -11.69 -0.67
N THR A 250 -19.71 -11.73 -0.69
CA THR A 250 -20.61 -10.70 -0.15
C THR A 250 -20.91 -10.85 1.34
#